data_AF-A0A1N7ES13-F1
#
_entry.id   AF-A0A1N7ES13-F1
#
_cell.length_a   1.000
_cell.length_b   1.000
_cell.length_c   1.000
_cell.angle_alpha   90.00
_cell.angle_beta   90.00
_cell.angle_gamma   90.00
#
_symmetry.space_group_name_H-M   'P 1'
#
loop_
_entity.id
_entity.type
_entity.pdbx_description
1 polymer ?
#
loop_
_entity_poly.entity_id
_entity_poly.type
_entity_poly.pdbx_seq_one_letter_code
_entity_poly.pdbx_strand_id
1 'polypeptide(L)'
;MAFSCTDFTDNIINFLIGHGVLNEAEFEPDDPESQSDAATAALTNIFNGKAKSASFMQELLDAHETLTGIGEEHGVRTLADCMYMLSALQKGTYIEVHHPSESKILDVIQGMPSAAVWMIHVQEVTE
;
A
#
# COMPACT_ATOMS: atom_id res chain seq x y z
N MET A 1 14.93 37.60 -9.71
CA MET A 1 13.61 36.95 -9.89
C MET A 1 13.11 36.59 -8.51
N ALA A 2 11.87 36.94 -8.19
CA ALA A 2 11.24 36.54 -6.92
C ALA A 2 10.59 35.18 -7.13
N PHE A 3 10.80 34.25 -6.20
CA PHE A 3 10.11 32.97 -6.18
C PHE A 3 8.62 33.21 -5.88
N SER A 4 7.74 32.76 -6.77
CA SER A 4 6.30 32.98 -6.69
C SER A 4 5.57 31.76 -6.09
N CYS A 5 4.29 31.94 -5.76
CA CYS A 5 3.44 30.84 -5.31
C CYS A 5 3.24 29.77 -6.40
N THR A 6 3.22 30.16 -7.68
CA THR A 6 3.14 29.22 -8.80
C THR A 6 4.43 28.39 -8.91
N ASP A 7 5.60 29.02 -8.76
CA ASP A 7 6.88 28.27 -8.73
C ASP A 7 6.90 27.23 -7.59
N PHE A 8 6.32 27.56 -6.44
CA PHE A 8 6.18 26.61 -5.34
C PHE A 8 5.26 25.45 -5.71
N THR A 9 4.07 25.72 -6.24
CA THR A 9 3.10 24.69 -6.62
C THR A 9 3.69 23.75 -7.68
N ASP A 10 4.30 24.28 -8.74
CA ASP A 10 4.94 23.48 -9.78
C ASP A 10 6.04 22.59 -9.21
N ASN A 11 6.86 23.10 -8.28
CA ASN A 11 7.90 22.29 -7.65
C ASN A 11 7.33 21.12 -6.83
N ILE A 12 6.24 21.34 -6.09
CA ILE A 12 5.59 20.28 -5.31
C ILE A 12 4.94 19.24 -6.24
N ILE A 13 4.21 19.68 -7.26
CA ILE A 13 3.56 18.78 -8.22
C ILE A 13 4.60 17.95 -8.98
N ASN A 14 5.65 18.58 -9.50
CA ASN A 14 6.74 17.88 -10.18
C ASN A 14 7.48 16.91 -9.25
N PHE A 15 7.64 17.26 -7.97
CA PHE A 15 8.20 16.35 -6.97
C PHE A 15 7.33 15.10 -6.79
N LEU A 16 6.01 15.28 -6.62
CA LEU A 16 5.08 14.17 -6.43
C LEU A 16 5.01 13.27 -7.68
N ILE A 17 5.02 13.85 -8.88
CA ILE A 17 5.10 13.12 -10.15
C ILE A 17 6.43 12.38 -10.28
N GLY A 18 7.55 13.03 -9.97
CA GLY A 18 8.89 12.44 -10.02
C GLY A 18 9.06 11.23 -9.09
N HIS A 19 8.26 11.16 -8.02
CA HIS A 19 8.20 10.02 -7.11
C HIS A 19 7.09 9.00 -7.45
N GLY A 20 6.35 9.20 -8.55
CA GLY A 20 5.27 8.32 -9.00
C GLY A 20 4.06 8.27 -8.05
N VAL A 21 3.92 9.30 -7.20
CA VAL A 21 2.83 9.39 -6.22
C VAL A 21 1.60 10.06 -6.82
N LEU A 22 1.82 10.96 -7.77
CA LEU A 22 0.79 11.69 -8.49
C LEU A 22 1.00 11.55 -9.99
N ASN A 23 -0.08 11.43 -10.75
CA ASN A 23 -0.10 11.40 -12.20
C ASN A 23 -0.67 12.72 -12.75
N GLU A 24 -0.17 13.17 -13.89
CA GLU A 24 -0.67 14.36 -14.60
C GLU A 24 -2.17 14.27 -14.97
N ALA A 25 -2.74 13.07 -15.03
CA ALA A 25 -4.17 12.85 -15.27
C ALA A 25 -5.05 13.09 -14.02
N GLU A 26 -4.47 13.29 -12.84
CA GLU A 26 -5.22 13.37 -11.57
C GLU A 26 -5.58 14.80 -11.14
N PHE A 27 -5.17 15.82 -11.89
CA PHE A 27 -5.46 17.23 -11.58
C PHE A 27 -5.52 18.10 -12.84
N GLU A 28 -6.12 19.28 -12.73
CA GLU A 28 -6.12 20.30 -13.78
C GLU A 28 -4.85 21.19 -13.68
N PRO A 29 -3.98 21.23 -14.72
CA PRO A 29 -2.66 21.88 -14.61
C PRO A 29 -2.67 23.40 -14.39
N ASP A 30 -3.76 24.08 -14.77
CA ASP A 30 -3.90 25.53 -14.62
C ASP A 30 -4.83 25.92 -13.46
N ASP A 31 -5.25 24.96 -12.64
CA ASP A 31 -6.10 25.18 -11.47
C ASP A 31 -5.35 24.87 -10.15
N PRO A 32 -4.92 25.90 -9.41
CA PRO A 32 -4.25 25.74 -8.12
C PRO A 32 -5.07 24.99 -7.07
N GLU A 33 -6.40 25.05 -7.13
CA GLU A 33 -7.27 24.34 -6.19
C GLU A 33 -7.23 22.83 -6.48
N SER A 34 -7.48 22.43 -7.74
CA SER A 34 -7.32 21.03 -8.20
C SER A 34 -5.94 20.46 -7.88
N GLN A 35 -4.86 21.22 -8.10
CA GLN A 35 -3.49 20.82 -7.77
C GLN A 35 -3.30 20.58 -6.26
N SER A 36 -3.82 21.49 -5.42
CA SER A 36 -3.73 21.38 -3.96
C SER A 36 -4.48 20.16 -3.43
N ASP A 37 -5.68 19.91 -3.95
CA ASP A 37 -6.51 18.77 -3.58
C ASP A 37 -5.83 17.44 -3.96
N ALA A 38 -5.31 17.36 -5.19
CA ALA A 38 -4.61 16.19 -5.68
C ALA A 38 -3.33 15.89 -4.88
N ALA A 39 -2.53 16.94 -4.57
CA ALA A 39 -1.36 16.80 -3.72
C ALA A 39 -1.71 16.32 -2.31
N THR A 40 -2.78 16.87 -1.72
CA THR A 40 -3.23 16.47 -0.37
C THR A 40 -3.76 15.04 -0.35
N ALA A 41 -4.51 14.63 -1.38
CA ALA A 41 -4.97 13.26 -1.54
C ALA A 41 -3.80 12.28 -1.70
N ALA A 42 -2.81 12.61 -2.53
CA ALA A 42 -1.59 11.84 -2.73
C ALA A 42 -0.81 11.66 -1.41
N LEU A 43 -0.61 12.74 -0.66
CA LEU A 43 0.06 12.68 0.66
C LEU A 43 -0.73 11.84 1.66
N THR A 44 -2.05 12.00 1.70
CA THR A 44 -2.94 11.22 2.57
C THR A 44 -2.83 9.73 2.26
N ASN A 45 -2.79 9.35 0.98
CA ASN A 45 -2.60 7.98 0.56
C ASN A 45 -1.24 7.40 1.01
N ILE A 46 -0.15 8.19 0.93
CA ILE A 46 1.16 7.76 1.45
C ILE A 46 1.09 7.50 2.96
N PHE A 47 0.52 8.42 3.73
CA PHE A 47 0.44 8.28 5.19
C PHE A 47 -0.43 7.09 5.58
N ASN A 48 -1.57 6.92 4.92
CA ASN A 48 -2.47 5.79 5.13
C ASN A 48 -1.81 4.47 4.77
N GLY A 49 -1.09 4.38 3.65
CA GLY A 49 -0.39 3.17 3.24
C GLY A 49 0.71 2.77 4.22
N LYS A 50 1.49 3.73 4.72
CA LYS A 50 2.49 3.49 5.78
C LYS A 50 1.86 3.03 7.08
N ALA A 51 0.79 3.68 7.52
CA ALA A 51 0.08 3.30 8.74
C ALA A 51 -0.50 1.88 8.63
N LYS A 52 -1.19 1.57 7.52
CA LYS A 52 -1.72 0.23 7.23
C LYS A 52 -0.63 -0.84 7.22
N SER A 53 0.49 -0.59 6.54
CA SER A 53 1.62 -1.51 6.48
C SER A 53 2.22 -1.79 7.87
N ALA A 54 2.36 -0.75 8.70
CA ALA A 54 2.83 -0.91 10.08
C ALA A 54 1.84 -1.71 10.93
N SER A 55 0.55 -1.40 10.85
CA SER A 55 -0.50 -2.14 11.57
C SER A 55 -0.57 -3.61 11.15
N PHE A 56 -0.47 -3.90 9.85
CA PHE A 56 -0.44 -5.27 9.36
C PHE A 56 0.79 -6.03 9.89
N MET A 57 1.98 -5.43 9.84
CA MET A 57 3.20 -6.06 10.38
C MET A 57 3.07 -6.34 11.88
N GLN A 58 2.48 -5.41 12.64
CA GLN A 58 2.26 -5.59 14.06
C GLN A 58 1.30 -6.75 14.34
N GLU A 59 0.13 -6.76 13.71
CA GLU A 59 -0.84 -7.86 13.86
C GLU A 59 -0.25 -9.21 13.44
N LEU A 60 0.58 -9.22 12.38
CA LEU A 60 1.22 -10.43 11.87
C LEU A 60 2.22 -11.01 12.88
N LEU A 61 3.03 -10.16 13.50
CA LEU A 61 3.98 -10.57 14.54
C LEU A 61 3.28 -10.91 15.86
N ASP A 62 2.17 -10.25 16.19
CA ASP A 62 1.37 -10.60 17.37
C ASP A 62 0.72 -12.00 17.20
N ALA A 63 0.39 -12.40 15.96
CA ALA A 63 -0.18 -13.70 15.66
C ALA A 63 0.84 -14.85 15.57
N HIS A 64 2.04 -14.61 15.02
CA HIS A 64 3.03 -15.67 14.72
C HIS A 64 4.40 -15.50 15.41
N GLU A 65 4.56 -14.52 16.30
CA GLU A 65 5.79 -14.10 17.01
C GLU A 65 6.97 -13.67 16.12
N THR A 66 7.23 -14.37 15.01
CA THR A 66 8.33 -14.13 14.08
C THR A 66 7.92 -14.42 12.63
N LEU A 67 8.58 -13.74 11.68
CA LEU A 67 8.40 -14.03 10.26
C LEU A 67 8.87 -15.45 9.88
N THR A 68 9.88 -15.98 10.57
CA THR A 68 10.36 -17.35 10.35
C THR A 68 9.29 -18.37 10.75
N GLY A 69 8.56 -18.13 11.85
CA GLY A 69 7.46 -18.98 12.30
C GLY A 69 6.38 -19.14 11.22
N ILE A 70 6.04 -18.06 10.52
CA ILE A 70 5.10 -18.10 9.38
C ILE A 70 5.62 -19.03 8.27
N GLY A 71 6.90 -18.92 7.94
CA GLY A 71 7.54 -19.77 6.92
C GLY A 71 7.56 -21.25 7.32
N GLU A 72 7.73 -21.54 8.60
CA GLU A 72 7.76 -22.91 9.14
C GLU A 72 6.35 -23.53 9.25
N GLU A 73 5.35 -22.76 9.70
CA GLU A 73 3.97 -23.22 9.91
C GLU A 73 3.15 -23.26 8.60
N HIS A 74 3.29 -22.22 7.78
CA HIS A 74 2.44 -21.99 6.60
C HIS A 74 3.21 -22.08 5.28
N GLY A 75 4.53 -22.25 5.32
CA GLY A 75 5.39 -22.38 4.15
C GLY A 75 5.98 -21.05 3.68
N VAL A 76 7.13 -21.16 3.00
CA VAL A 76 7.90 -20.01 2.49
C VAL A 76 7.10 -19.13 1.52
N ARG A 77 6.18 -19.73 0.76
CA ARG A 77 5.32 -18.98 -0.18
C ARG A 77 4.36 -18.06 0.56
N THR A 78 3.74 -18.53 1.64
CA THR A 78 2.89 -17.71 2.50
C THR A 78 3.65 -16.53 3.10
N LEU A 79 4.89 -16.75 3.57
CA LEU A 79 5.75 -15.67 4.04
C LEU A 79 6.04 -14.64 2.93
N ALA A 80 6.36 -15.10 1.72
CA ALA A 80 6.59 -14.20 0.59
C ALA A 80 5.35 -13.36 0.28
N ASP A 81 4.16 -13.96 0.32
CA ASP A 81 2.90 -13.25 0.08
C ASP A 81 2.61 -12.24 1.19
N CYS A 82 2.92 -12.54 2.46
CA CYS A 82 2.84 -11.55 3.55
C CYS A 82 3.74 -10.34 3.27
N MET A 83 4.95 -10.57 2.76
CA MET A 83 5.88 -9.49 2.37
C MET A 83 5.37 -8.70 1.17
N TYR A 84 4.76 -9.36 0.19
CA TYR A 84 4.11 -8.67 -0.93
C TYR A 84 2.91 -7.84 -0.45
N MET A 85 2.15 -8.33 0.52
CA MET A 85 1.03 -7.61 1.12
C MET A 85 1.50 -6.32 1.79
N LEU A 86 2.61 -6.36 2.55
CA LEU A 86 3.22 -5.14 3.10
C LEU A 86 3.53 -4.10 2.03
N SER A 87 4.07 -4.53 0.88
CA SER A 87 4.34 -3.62 -0.25
C SER A 87 3.05 -3.10 -0.89
N ALA A 88 2.04 -3.95 -1.04
CA ALA A 88 0.75 -3.59 -1.61
C ALA A 88 0.03 -2.54 -0.74
N LEU A 89 0.06 -2.69 0.58
CA LEU A 89 -0.51 -1.70 1.51
C LEU A 89 0.18 -0.34 1.39
N GLN A 90 1.51 -0.32 1.28
CA GLN A 90 2.26 0.93 1.14
C GLN A 90 1.93 1.67 -0.16
N LYS A 91 1.68 0.91 -1.23
CA LYS A 91 1.38 1.46 -2.56
C LYS A 91 -0.13 1.64 -2.81
N GLY A 92 -0.98 1.19 -1.89
CA GLY A 92 -2.44 1.15 -2.10
C GLY A 92 -2.87 0.18 -3.21
N THR A 93 -2.06 -0.83 -3.52
CA THR A 93 -2.34 -1.84 -4.56
C THR A 93 -2.84 -3.15 -3.95
N TYR A 94 -2.87 -4.21 -4.75
CA TYR A 94 -3.34 -5.54 -4.38
C TYR A 94 -2.25 -6.57 -4.65
N ILE A 95 -2.31 -7.70 -3.97
CA ILE A 95 -1.55 -8.91 -4.33
C ILE A 95 -2.47 -9.91 -5.01
N GLU A 96 -1.94 -10.61 -6.01
CA GLU A 96 -2.59 -11.75 -6.61
C GLU A 96 -2.16 -13.01 -5.88
N VAL A 97 -3.13 -13.70 -5.29
CA VAL A 97 -2.89 -14.96 -4.58
C VAL A 97 -3.33 -16.08 -5.51
N HIS A 98 -2.34 -16.86 -5.94
CA HIS A 98 -2.57 -18.11 -6.66
C HIS A 98 -3.19 -19.14 -5.72
N HIS A 99 -3.88 -20.12 -6.33
CA HIS A 99 -4.68 -21.17 -5.71
C HIS A 99 -4.31 -21.49 -4.24
N PRO A 100 -5.29 -21.65 -3.31
CA PRO A 100 -5.06 -21.90 -1.87
C PRO A 100 -4.15 -23.08 -1.50
N SER A 101 -3.83 -23.95 -2.47
CA SER A 101 -2.86 -25.03 -2.34
C SER A 101 -1.41 -24.56 -2.31
N GLU A 102 -1.10 -23.38 -2.86
CA GLU A 102 0.26 -22.84 -2.95
C GLU A 102 0.57 -21.82 -1.85
N SER A 103 -0.44 -21.10 -1.38
CA SER A 103 -0.31 -20.09 -0.33
C SER A 103 -1.47 -20.14 0.65
N LYS A 104 -1.14 -20.04 1.94
CA LYS A 104 -2.12 -19.98 3.03
C LYS A 104 -2.30 -18.56 3.58
N ILE A 105 -1.97 -17.55 2.78
CA ILE A 105 -2.08 -16.16 3.22
C ILE A 105 -3.51 -15.77 3.62
N LEU A 106 -4.53 -16.34 2.96
CA LEU A 106 -5.92 -16.12 3.33
C LEU A 106 -6.23 -16.64 4.74
N ASP A 107 -5.72 -17.82 5.09
CA ASP A 107 -5.88 -18.40 6.43
C ASP A 107 -5.17 -17.53 7.48
N VAL A 108 -3.96 -17.04 7.17
CA VAL A 108 -3.19 -16.14 8.05
C VAL A 108 -3.97 -14.84 8.27
N ILE A 109 -4.43 -14.20 7.19
CA ILE A 109 -5.17 -12.93 7.27
C ILE A 109 -6.48 -13.09 8.05
N GLN A 110 -7.22 -14.18 7.85
CA GLN A 110 -8.47 -14.45 8.57
C GLN A 110 -8.27 -14.61 10.08
N GLY A 111 -7.10 -15.03 10.52
CA GLY A 111 -6.73 -15.10 11.94
C GLY A 111 -6.46 -13.74 12.60
N MET A 112 -6.35 -12.67 11.81
CA MET A 112 -5.94 -11.35 12.30
C MET A 112 -7.13 -10.47 12.71
N PRO A 113 -6.97 -9.58 13.71
CA PRO A 113 -8.03 -8.68 14.17
C PRO A 113 -8.65 -7.82 13.06
N SER A 114 -7.82 -7.34 12.12
CA SER A 114 -8.25 -6.46 11.03
C SER A 114 -8.39 -7.20 9.69
N ALA A 115 -8.70 -8.51 9.71
CA ALA A 115 -8.83 -9.35 8.52
C ALA A 115 -9.62 -8.70 7.37
N ALA A 116 -10.76 -8.07 7.68
CA ALA A 116 -11.62 -7.42 6.69
C ALA A 116 -10.93 -6.27 5.94
N VAL A 117 -10.00 -5.56 6.60
CA VAL A 117 -9.23 -4.47 5.99
C VAL A 117 -8.17 -5.03 5.04
N TRP A 118 -7.49 -6.10 5.46
CA TRP A 118 -6.42 -6.72 4.68
C TRP A 118 -6.95 -7.46 3.46
N MET A 119 -8.12 -8.08 3.58
CA MET A 119 -8.76 -8.82 2.48
C MET A 119 -9.08 -7.93 1.28
N ILE A 120 -9.28 -6.63 1.48
CA ILE A 120 -9.48 -5.67 0.37
C ILE A 120 -8.25 -5.68 -0.55
N HIS A 121 -7.05 -5.90 -0.02
CA HIS A 121 -5.78 -5.86 -0.75
C HIS A 121 -5.37 -7.22 -1.36
N VAL A 122 -6.27 -8.21 -1.35
CA VAL A 122 -6.03 -9.55 -1.88
C VAL A 122 -6.99 -9.84 -3.03
N GLN A 123 -6.44 -10.29 -4.16
CA GLN A 123 -7.22 -10.77 -5.30
C GLN A 123 -6.90 -12.24 -5.56
N GLU A 124 -7.92 -13.08 -5.52
CA GLU A 124 -7.80 -14.50 -5.87
C GLU A 124 -7.85 -14.65 -7.40
N VAL A 125 -6.78 -15.16 -7.99
CA VAL A 125 -6.74 -15.45 -9.43
C VAL A 125 -7.00 -16.94 -9.62
N THR A 126 -8.15 -17.26 -10.21
CA THR A 126 -8.50 -18.63 -10.66
C THR A 126 -8.11 -18.76 -12.13
N GLU A 127 -6.99 -19.43 -12.40
CA GLU A 127 -6.65 -19.89 -13.76
C GLU A 127 -7.41 -21.17 -14.13
#